data_AF-A0A7C4ELL0-F1
#
_entry.id   AF-A0A7C4ELL0-F1
#
_cell.length_a   1.000
_cell.length_b   1.000
_cell.length_c   1.000
_cell.angle_alpha   90.00
_cell.angle_beta   90.00
_cell.angle_gamma   90.00
#
_symmetry.space_group_name_H-M   'P 1'
#
loop_
_entity.id
_entity.type
_entity.pdbx_description
1 polymer ?
#
loop_
_entity_poly.entity_id
_entity_poly.type
_entity_poly.pdbx_seq_one_letter_code
_entity_poly.pdbx_strand_id
1 'polypeptide(L)'
;MRFIRERFDVQEEDKTQSFRHDVAGQPLGGAGASLFFVGMPGSGRRELARRAAKALGLEYAEAATPESLLALAQDLKKARAVAVTAGGEALADPAVRDILRAGGKVFYLMSAAPILARNLGQLERVEDILRRLEALEPHFMSAAHFVQPVASTMEEMLEDVAEKARL
;
A
#
# COMPACT_ATOMS: atom_id res chain seq x y z
N MET A 1 -0.22 -28.11 53.10
CA MET A 1 0.65 -27.50 52.07
C MET A 1 -0.14 -26.47 51.29
N ARG A 2 0.44 -25.28 51.11
CA ARG A 2 -0.20 -24.00 50.76
C ARG A 2 0.61 -23.42 49.59
N PHE A 3 -0.03 -23.07 48.48
CA PHE A 3 0.51 -22.24 47.38
C PHE A 3 -0.69 -21.52 46.75
N ILE A 4 -1.16 -20.41 47.32
CA ILE A 4 -0.83 -18.99 47.04
C ILE A 4 -1.01 -18.61 45.56
N ARG A 5 -2.15 -17.95 45.30
CA ARG A 5 -2.41 -17.05 44.17
C ARG A 5 -1.75 -15.71 44.50
N GLU A 6 -0.73 -15.31 43.76
CA GLU A 6 -0.19 -13.95 43.86
C GLU A 6 -1.05 -12.98 43.05
N ARG A 7 -1.70 -12.06 43.76
CA ARG A 7 -2.15 -10.78 43.21
C ARG A 7 -0.95 -9.85 43.27
N PHE A 8 -0.60 -9.24 42.15
CA PHE A 8 0.29 -8.07 42.15
C PHE A 8 -0.57 -6.82 42.27
N ASP A 9 -0.38 -6.11 43.39
CA ASP A 9 -0.82 -4.74 43.61
C ASP A 9 0.04 -3.81 42.75
N VAL A 10 -0.61 -2.92 41.99
CA VAL A 10 0.08 -1.87 41.24
C VAL A 10 0.14 -0.65 42.16
N GLN A 11 1.30 -0.46 42.79
CA GLN A 11 1.70 0.82 43.38
C GLN A 11 2.97 1.29 42.68
N GLU A 12 2.83 2.27 41.80
CA GLU A 12 3.78 3.36 41.53
C GLU A 12 3.11 4.29 40.49
N GLU A 13 2.19 5.13 40.97
CA GLU A 13 1.88 6.44 40.36
C GLU A 13 3.21 7.24 40.33
N ASP A 14 3.49 7.96 39.25
CA ASP A 14 4.69 8.83 39.06
C ASP A 14 5.97 8.24 38.42
N LYS A 15 5.82 7.30 37.46
CA LYS A 15 6.85 7.14 36.42
C LYS A 15 6.32 7.52 35.04
N THR A 16 6.45 8.81 34.72
CA THR A 16 6.37 9.32 33.35
C THR A 16 7.55 8.77 32.56
N GLN A 17 7.35 7.61 31.93
CA GLN A 17 8.32 7.05 31.00
C GLN A 17 8.24 7.88 29.70
N SER A 18 9.07 8.93 29.64
CA SER A 18 9.26 9.70 28.42
C SER A 18 10.04 8.84 27.42
N PHE A 19 9.30 8.15 26.55
CA PHE A 19 9.86 7.65 25.31
C PHE A 19 10.21 8.86 24.46
N ARG A 20 11.48 9.29 24.49
CA ARG A 20 12.05 10.09 23.41
C ARG A 20 12.17 9.18 22.19
N HIS A 21 11.05 9.07 21.47
CA HIS A 21 11.04 8.60 20.11
C HIS A 21 11.31 9.82 19.22
N ASP A 22 12.58 10.15 19.04
CA ASP A 22 13.06 11.08 18.00
C ASP A 22 12.95 10.43 16.60
N VAL A 23 11.78 9.84 16.31
CA VAL A 23 11.32 9.74 14.93
C VAL A 23 10.31 10.87 14.83
N ALA A 24 10.79 12.02 14.36
CA ALA A 24 9.92 13.11 13.95
C ALA A 24 8.78 12.50 13.14
N GLY A 25 7.61 12.42 13.79
CA GLY A 25 6.36 12.02 13.17
C GLY A 25 6.08 13.04 12.09
N GLN A 26 6.61 12.79 10.89
CA GLN A 26 6.02 13.38 9.71
C GLN A 26 4.56 12.93 9.74
N PRO A 27 3.60 13.86 9.62
CA PRO A 27 2.21 13.48 9.55
C PRO A 27 2.07 12.45 8.45
N LEU A 28 1.36 11.35 8.74
CA LEU A 28 0.77 10.50 7.69
C LEU A 28 0.19 11.47 6.66
N GLY A 29 0.75 11.43 5.44
CA GLY A 29 0.91 12.59 4.57
C GLY A 29 -0.25 13.58 4.58
N GLY A 30 0.04 14.80 5.07
CA GLY A 30 -0.84 15.94 4.89
C GLY A 30 -1.19 16.14 3.41
N ALA A 31 -2.42 16.61 3.17
CA ALA A 31 -3.01 16.85 1.85
C ALA A 31 -1.96 17.25 0.79
N GLY A 32 -1.48 16.27 0.00
CA GLY A 32 -0.38 16.51 -0.92
C GLY A 32 0.69 15.46 -1.14
N ALA A 33 0.59 14.27 -0.55
CA ALA A 33 1.55 13.21 -0.79
C ALA A 33 1.31 12.50 -2.13
N SER A 34 2.36 11.94 -2.71
CA SER A 34 2.25 11.08 -3.89
C SER A 34 1.45 9.81 -3.57
N LEU A 35 0.81 9.22 -4.58
CA LEU A 35 0.00 8.00 -4.43
C LEU A 35 0.66 6.85 -5.18
N PHE A 36 0.68 5.66 -4.58
CA PHE A 36 1.23 4.45 -5.16
C PHE A 36 0.17 3.37 -5.22
N PHE A 37 0.04 2.72 -6.37
CA PHE A 37 -0.91 1.63 -6.60
C PHE A 37 -0.16 0.32 -6.82
N VAL A 38 -0.44 -0.67 -5.97
CA VAL A 38 0.18 -1.99 -5.98
C VAL A 38 -0.88 -3.08 -6.10
N GLY A 39 -0.48 -4.27 -6.55
CA GLY A 39 -1.36 -5.43 -6.68
C GLY A 39 -1.01 -6.30 -7.88
N MET A 40 -1.78 -7.34 -8.16
CA MET A 40 -1.52 -8.21 -9.29
C MET A 40 -1.95 -7.57 -10.63
N PRO A 41 -1.29 -7.87 -11.77
CA PRO A 41 -1.83 -7.57 -13.09
C PRO A 41 -3.26 -8.10 -13.23
N GLY A 42 -4.16 -7.31 -13.84
CA GLY A 42 -5.59 -7.64 -13.93
C GLY A 42 -6.45 -7.09 -12.78
N SER A 43 -5.86 -6.51 -11.73
CA SER A 43 -6.59 -5.93 -10.59
C SER A 43 -7.29 -4.59 -10.88
N GLY A 44 -7.04 -3.98 -12.04
CA GLY A 44 -7.51 -2.63 -12.37
C GLY A 44 -6.63 -1.50 -11.84
N ARG A 45 -5.51 -1.80 -11.14
CA ARG A 45 -4.63 -0.78 -10.51
C ARG A 45 -4.17 0.34 -11.44
N ARG A 46 -3.88 0.00 -12.70
CA ARG A 46 -3.45 1.00 -13.71
C ARG A 46 -4.57 1.98 -14.05
N GLU A 47 -5.78 1.46 -14.23
CA GLU A 47 -6.93 2.28 -14.60
C GLU A 47 -7.34 3.19 -13.43
N LEU A 48 -7.41 2.64 -12.22
CA LEU A 48 -7.72 3.42 -11.02
C LEU A 48 -6.68 4.52 -10.80
N ALA A 49 -5.39 4.20 -10.90
CA ALA A 49 -4.31 5.17 -10.76
C ALA A 49 -4.36 6.29 -11.81
N ARG A 50 -4.61 5.97 -13.09
CA ARG A 50 -4.76 6.97 -14.15
C ARG A 50 -5.93 7.91 -13.87
N ARG A 51 -7.07 7.37 -13.47
CA ARG A 51 -8.25 8.17 -13.16
C ARG A 51 -8.07 9.00 -11.89
N ALA A 52 -7.42 8.45 -10.86
CA ALA A 52 -7.09 9.17 -9.64
C ALA A 52 -6.15 10.35 -9.93
N ALA A 53 -5.13 10.13 -10.77
CA ALA A 53 -4.22 11.20 -11.20
C ALA A 53 -5.00 12.35 -11.86
N LYS A 54 -5.86 12.01 -12.83
CA LYS A 54 -6.71 13.00 -13.50
C LYS A 54 -7.65 13.72 -12.54
N ALA A 55 -8.34 13.00 -11.66
CA ALA A 55 -9.32 13.56 -10.74
C ALA A 55 -8.68 14.49 -9.69
N LEU A 56 -7.44 14.22 -9.30
CA LEU A 56 -6.71 14.99 -8.29
C LEU A 56 -5.77 16.04 -8.88
N GLY A 57 -5.70 16.17 -10.22
CA GLY A 57 -4.78 17.08 -10.89
C GLY A 57 -3.31 16.73 -10.67
N LEU A 58 -3.00 15.43 -10.59
CA LEU A 58 -1.67 14.88 -10.39
C LEU A 58 -1.10 14.29 -11.68
N GLU A 59 0.22 14.21 -11.78
CA GLU A 59 0.86 13.48 -12.87
C GLU A 59 0.70 11.96 -12.69
N TYR A 60 0.76 11.21 -13.79
CA TYR A 60 0.70 9.75 -13.79
C TYR A 60 2.03 9.17 -14.26
N ALA A 61 2.55 8.20 -13.51
CA ALA A 61 3.77 7.48 -13.83
C ALA A 61 3.60 5.96 -13.66
N GLU A 62 4.39 5.19 -14.41
CA GLU A 62 4.50 3.74 -14.25
C GLU A 62 5.95 3.36 -14.00
N ALA A 63 6.17 2.46 -13.05
CA ALA A 63 7.46 1.86 -12.76
C ALA A 63 7.35 0.35 -12.91
N ALA A 64 8.08 -0.23 -13.86
CA ALA A 64 7.98 -1.66 -14.19
C ALA A 64 9.09 -2.54 -13.60
N THR A 65 10.14 -1.91 -13.09
CA THR A 65 11.29 -2.58 -12.47
C THR A 65 11.56 -1.98 -11.09
N PRO A 66 12.23 -2.72 -10.19
CA PRO A 66 12.66 -2.17 -8.90
C PRO A 66 13.45 -0.85 -9.05
N GLU A 67 14.33 -0.76 -10.03
CA GLU A 67 15.16 0.43 -10.28
C GLU A 67 14.29 1.62 -10.70
N SER A 68 13.36 1.41 -11.63
CA SER A 68 12.42 2.47 -12.05
C SER A 68 11.51 2.91 -10.91
N LEU A 69 11.17 2.00 -9.99
CA LEU A 69 10.32 2.29 -8.83
C LEU A 69 11.07 3.09 -7.78
N LEU A 70 12.34 2.76 -7.54
CA LEU A 70 13.21 3.50 -6.64
C LEU A 70 13.48 4.92 -7.15
N ALA A 71 13.80 5.06 -8.44
CA ALA A 71 13.97 6.37 -9.08
C ALA A 71 12.69 7.20 -8.96
N LEU A 72 11.55 6.60 -9.31
CA LEU A 72 10.24 7.25 -9.22
C LEU A 72 9.93 7.68 -7.77
N ALA A 73 10.12 6.81 -6.78
CA ALA A 73 9.83 7.17 -5.40
C ALA A 73 10.71 8.31 -4.85
N GLN A 74 11.93 8.48 -5.36
CA GLN A 74 12.79 9.62 -5.02
C GLN A 74 12.29 10.92 -5.66
N ASP A 75 11.87 10.86 -6.92
CA ASP A 75 11.33 12.02 -7.64
C ASP A 75 9.96 12.44 -7.10
N LEU A 76 9.12 11.47 -6.75
CA LEU A 76 7.78 11.67 -6.18
C LEU A 76 7.76 12.20 -4.75
N LYS A 77 8.91 12.23 -4.07
CA LYS A 77 9.05 13.02 -2.83
C LYS A 77 9.09 14.52 -3.11
N LYS A 78 9.48 14.93 -4.31
CA LYS A 78 9.62 16.33 -4.72
C LYS A 78 8.42 16.80 -5.54
N ALA A 79 7.82 15.92 -6.33
CA ALA A 79 6.67 16.20 -7.18
C ALA A 79 5.43 15.42 -6.70
N ARG A 80 4.26 16.05 -6.76
CA ARG A 80 2.99 15.37 -6.43
C ARG A 80 2.51 14.54 -7.63
N ALA A 81 2.60 13.21 -7.55
CA ALA A 81 2.10 12.35 -8.62
C ALA A 81 1.47 11.04 -8.14
N VAL A 82 0.88 10.31 -9.08
CA VAL A 82 0.35 8.97 -8.90
C VAL A 82 1.20 7.97 -9.69
N ALA A 83 1.63 6.91 -9.03
CA ALA A 83 2.45 5.85 -9.58
C ALA A 83 1.78 4.49 -9.51
N VAL A 84 2.05 3.66 -10.52
CA VAL A 84 1.73 2.23 -10.52
C VAL A 84 3.01 1.42 -10.58
N THR A 85 3.11 0.42 -9.71
CA THR A 85 4.14 -0.61 -9.81
C THR A 85 3.72 -1.61 -10.89
N ALA A 86 4.61 -2.04 -11.78
CA ALA A 86 4.39 -3.21 -12.63
C ALA A 86 5.10 -4.40 -11.99
N GLY A 87 4.39 -5.53 -11.88
CA GLY A 87 4.81 -6.62 -11.01
C GLY A 87 4.64 -6.28 -9.52
N GLY A 88 4.53 -7.30 -8.68
CA GLY A 88 4.63 -7.18 -7.22
C GLY A 88 6.00 -7.59 -6.70
N GLU A 89 6.84 -8.16 -7.57
CA GLU A 89 8.12 -8.78 -7.26
C GLU A 89 9.12 -7.77 -6.70
N ALA A 90 9.08 -6.50 -7.17
CA ALA A 90 9.89 -5.42 -6.62
C ALA A 90 9.60 -5.16 -5.12
N LEU A 91 8.39 -5.48 -4.66
CA LEU A 91 8.02 -5.33 -3.26
C LEU A 91 8.52 -6.47 -2.40
N ALA A 92 9.19 -7.50 -2.94
CA ALA A 92 9.85 -8.50 -2.11
C ALA A 92 11.01 -7.88 -1.30
N ASP A 93 11.64 -6.83 -1.82
CA ASP A 93 12.67 -6.05 -1.13
C ASP A 93 12.04 -5.12 -0.06
N PRO A 94 12.37 -5.28 1.23
CA PRO A 94 11.91 -4.37 2.29
C PRO A 94 12.28 -2.91 2.06
N ALA A 95 13.47 -2.61 1.51
CA ALA A 95 13.91 -1.24 1.29
C ALA A 95 13.00 -0.51 0.29
N VAL A 96 12.52 -1.22 -0.73
CA VAL A 96 11.54 -0.69 -1.68
C VAL A 96 10.22 -0.38 -0.97
N ARG A 97 9.72 -1.29 -0.11
CA ARG A 97 8.48 -1.07 0.65
C ARG A 97 8.58 0.16 1.55
N ASP A 98 9.69 0.30 2.27
CA ASP A 98 9.92 1.42 3.18
C ASP A 98 9.99 2.75 2.42
N ILE A 99 10.66 2.77 1.26
CA ILE A 99 10.75 3.96 0.41
C ILE A 99 9.38 4.40 -0.11
N LEU A 100 8.54 3.46 -0.56
CA LEU A 100 7.18 3.79 -1.00
C LEU A 100 6.33 4.35 0.13
N ARG A 101 6.40 3.72 1.31
CA ARG A 101 5.66 4.15 2.49
C ARG A 101 6.09 5.54 2.96
N ALA A 102 7.39 5.82 2.93
CA ALA A 102 7.91 7.15 3.25
C ALA A 102 7.67 8.19 2.14
N GLY A 103 7.45 7.75 0.90
CA GLY A 103 7.25 8.64 -0.26
C GLY A 103 5.81 9.05 -0.49
N GLY A 104 4.83 8.34 0.09
CA GLY A 104 3.43 8.64 -0.15
C GLY A 104 2.44 7.55 0.28
N LYS A 105 1.20 7.65 -0.16
CA LYS A 105 0.12 6.73 0.22
C LYS A 105 0.11 5.51 -0.68
N VAL A 106 0.20 4.31 -0.10
CA VAL A 106 0.26 3.05 -0.85
C VAL A 106 -1.10 2.35 -0.77
N PHE A 107 -1.73 2.17 -1.92
CA PHE A 107 -3.00 1.47 -2.11
C PHE A 107 -2.74 0.09 -2.70
N TYR A 108 -3.09 -0.96 -1.96
CA TYR A 108 -3.10 -2.32 -2.49
C TYR A 108 -4.48 -2.67 -3.03
N LEU A 109 -4.58 -2.88 -4.35
CA LEU A 109 -5.80 -3.37 -4.98
C LEU A 109 -5.86 -4.89 -4.88
N MET A 110 -6.56 -5.33 -3.83
CA MET A 110 -6.73 -6.74 -3.52
C MET A 110 -7.76 -7.36 -4.46
N SER A 111 -7.43 -8.52 -5.03
CA SER A 111 -8.29 -9.22 -5.98
C SER A 111 -8.01 -10.72 -5.93
N ALA A 112 -8.95 -11.53 -6.42
CA ALA A 112 -8.84 -12.99 -6.43
C ALA A 112 -8.33 -13.51 -7.79
N ALA A 113 -7.59 -14.62 -7.77
CA ALA A 113 -7.00 -15.21 -8.98
C ALA A 113 -8.00 -15.44 -10.14
N PRO A 114 -9.24 -15.93 -9.93
CA PRO A 114 -10.22 -16.05 -11.01
C PRO A 114 -10.61 -14.71 -11.64
N ILE A 115 -10.71 -13.65 -10.84
CA ILE A 115 -11.03 -12.30 -11.32
C ILE A 115 -9.87 -11.75 -12.14
N LEU A 116 -8.65 -11.88 -11.62
CA LEU A 116 -7.43 -11.47 -12.32
C LEU A 116 -7.28 -12.20 -13.66
N ALA A 117 -7.44 -13.52 -13.67
CA ALA A 117 -7.38 -14.35 -14.87
C ALA A 117 -8.42 -13.95 -15.91
N ARG A 118 -9.67 -13.74 -15.49
CA ARG A 118 -10.76 -13.26 -16.37
C ARG A 118 -10.40 -11.90 -16.99
N ASN A 119 -9.95 -10.95 -16.18
CA ASN A 119 -9.61 -9.61 -16.63
C ASN A 119 -8.38 -9.59 -17.57
N LEU A 120 -7.50 -10.59 -17.46
CA LEU A 120 -6.36 -10.79 -18.36
C LEU A 120 -6.69 -11.61 -19.61
N GLY A 121 -7.88 -12.23 -19.68
CA GLY A 121 -8.24 -13.17 -20.74
C GLY A 121 -7.44 -14.48 -20.68
N GLN A 122 -7.02 -14.89 -19.48
CA GLN A 122 -6.11 -16.03 -19.22
C GLN A 122 -6.72 -17.01 -18.21
N LEU A 123 -7.95 -17.45 -18.43
CA LEU A 123 -8.67 -18.36 -17.52
C LEU A 123 -7.95 -19.71 -17.34
N GLU A 124 -7.19 -20.14 -18.33
CA GLU A 124 -6.34 -21.32 -18.29
C GLU A 124 -5.16 -21.20 -17.31
N ARG A 125 -4.84 -19.97 -16.86
CA ARG A 125 -3.71 -19.68 -15.96
C ARG A 125 -4.10 -19.35 -14.53
N VAL A 126 -5.34 -19.63 -14.12
CA VAL A 126 -5.84 -19.31 -12.78
C VAL A 126 -4.94 -19.86 -11.68
N GLU A 127 -4.47 -21.12 -11.81
CA GLU A 127 -3.59 -21.73 -10.81
C GLU A 127 -2.22 -21.04 -10.70
N ASP A 128 -1.61 -20.69 -11.84
CA ASP A 128 -0.34 -19.97 -11.84
C ASP A 128 -0.48 -18.56 -11.25
N ILE A 129 -1.61 -17.90 -11.53
CA ILE A 129 -1.94 -16.59 -10.96
C ILE A 129 -2.16 -16.71 -9.45
N LEU A 130 -2.84 -17.76 -8.98
CA LEU A 130 -3.04 -18.04 -7.55
C LEU A 130 -1.70 -18.22 -6.84
N ARG A 131 -0.82 -19.09 -7.35
CA ARG A 131 0.51 -19.32 -6.76
C ARG A 131 1.32 -18.03 -6.67
N ARG A 132 1.28 -17.18 -7.70
CA ARG A 132 1.96 -15.87 -7.67
C ARG A 132 1.31 -14.89 -6.70
N LEU A 133 -0.02 -14.87 -6.60
CA LEU A 133 -0.73 -14.03 -5.65
C LEU A 133 -0.37 -14.40 -4.22
N GLU A 134 -0.41 -15.69 -3.87
CA GLU A 134 -0.03 -16.19 -2.53
C GLU A 134 1.41 -15.80 -2.15
N ALA A 135 2.34 -15.89 -3.10
CA ALA A 135 3.73 -15.51 -2.87
C ALA A 135 3.92 -13.99 -2.67
N LEU A 136 3.13 -13.17 -3.36
CA LEU A 136 3.31 -11.70 -3.39
C LEU A 136 2.40 -10.94 -2.42
N GLU A 137 1.29 -11.54 -1.98
CA GLU A 137 0.31 -10.90 -1.10
C GLU A 137 0.91 -10.38 0.22
N PRO A 138 1.78 -11.12 0.93
CA PRO A 138 2.43 -10.58 2.13
C PRO A 138 3.23 -9.30 1.87
N HIS A 139 3.84 -9.19 0.68
CA HIS A 139 4.60 -8.00 0.29
C HIS A 139 3.69 -6.82 -0.04
N PHE A 140 2.56 -7.06 -0.70
CA PHE A 140 1.55 -6.02 -0.91
C PHE A 140 0.99 -5.50 0.41
N MET A 141 0.61 -6.42 1.30
CA MET A 141 0.06 -6.07 2.62
C MET A 141 1.06 -5.32 3.48
N SER A 142 2.33 -5.72 3.47
CA SER A 142 3.41 -5.03 4.19
C SER A 142 3.65 -3.60 3.65
N ALA A 143 3.48 -3.38 2.35
CA ALA A 143 3.66 -2.06 1.76
C ALA A 143 2.46 -1.14 1.98
N ALA A 144 1.24 -1.68 2.02
CA ALA A 144 -0.01 -0.91 1.98
C ALA A 144 -0.21 0.02 3.18
N HIS A 145 -0.68 1.24 2.89
CA HIS A 145 -1.37 2.09 3.85
C HIS A 145 -2.87 1.81 3.83
N PHE A 146 -3.41 1.54 2.64
CA PHE A 146 -4.82 1.22 2.43
C PHE A 146 -4.96 -0.02 1.58
N VAL A 147 -5.87 -0.91 1.98
CA VAL A 147 -6.37 -1.97 1.12
C VAL A 147 -7.58 -1.43 0.38
N GLN A 148 -7.52 -1.51 -0.95
CA GLN A 148 -8.59 -1.13 -1.85
C GLN A 148 -9.28 -2.41 -2.34
N PRO A 149 -10.44 -2.79 -1.79
CA PRO A 149 -11.22 -3.88 -2.34
C PRO A 149 -11.74 -3.49 -3.73
N VAL A 150 -11.95 -4.48 -4.59
CA VAL A 150 -12.68 -4.26 -5.85
C VAL A 150 -14.12 -3.91 -5.49
N ALA A 151 -14.51 -2.65 -5.72
CA ALA A 151 -15.89 -2.19 -5.53
C ALA A 151 -16.77 -2.51 -6.75
N SER A 152 -18.05 -2.16 -6.68
CA SER A 152 -19.02 -2.42 -7.75
C SER A 152 -18.74 -1.56 -8.98
N THR A 153 -18.20 -0.35 -8.79
CA THR A 153 -17.86 0.58 -9.88
C THR A 153 -16.49 1.23 -9.72
N MET A 154 -15.96 1.79 -10.82
CA MET A 154 -14.70 2.53 -10.80
C MET A 154 -14.86 3.89 -10.11
N GLU A 155 -16.02 4.53 -10.26
CA GLU A 155 -16.36 5.78 -9.58
C GLU A 155 -16.29 5.62 -8.05
N GLU A 156 -16.88 4.57 -7.49
CA GLU A 156 -16.82 4.27 -6.05
C GLU A 156 -15.38 4.09 -5.56
N MET A 157 -14.55 3.36 -6.30
CA MET A 157 -13.13 3.19 -5.94
C MET A 157 -12.37 4.51 -6.00
N LEU A 158 -12.71 5.41 -6.93
CA LEU A 158 -12.06 6.71 -7.04
C LEU A 158 -12.44 7.65 -5.90
N GLU A 159 -13.70 7.65 -5.49
CA GLU A 159 -14.16 8.43 -4.34
C GLU A 159 -13.42 8.00 -3.08
N ASP A 160 -13.35 6.69 -2.82
CA ASP A 160 -12.63 6.13 -1.67
C ASP A 160 -11.13 6.46 -1.70
N VAL A 161 -10.48 6.37 -2.87
CA VAL A 161 -9.09 6.81 -3.04
C VAL A 161 -8.94 8.31 -2.75
N ALA A 162 -9.84 9.15 -3.25
CA ALA A 162 -9.78 10.60 -3.07
C ALA A 162 -9.98 11.01 -1.60
N GLU A 163 -10.85 10.30 -0.87
CA GLU A 163 -11.02 10.47 0.58
C GLU A 163 -9.75 10.08 1.33
N LYS A 164 -9.24 8.87 1.09
CA LYS A 164 -8.01 8.36 1.72
C LYS A 164 -6.78 9.18 1.37
N ALA A 165 -6.73 9.77 0.18
CA ALA A 165 -5.66 10.67 -0.25
C ALA A 165 -5.56 11.96 0.61
N ARG A 166 -6.60 12.32 1.37
CA ARG A 166 -6.63 13.51 2.24
C ARG A 166 -6.25 13.24 3.71
N LEU A 167 -6.29 11.97 4.15
CA LEU A 167 -6.00 11.52 5.53
C LEU A 167 -4.54 11.69 5.97
#